data_AF-A0A8H4JY37-F1
#
_entry.id   AF-A0A8H4JY37-F1
#
_cell.length_a   1.000
_cell.length_b   1.000
_cell.length_c   1.000
_cell.angle_alpha   90.00
_cell.angle_beta   90.00
_cell.angle_gamma   90.00
#
_symmetry.space_group_name_H-M   'P 1'
#
loop_
_entity.id
_entity.type
_entity.pdbx_description
1 polymer ?
#
loop_
_entity_poly.entity_id
_entity_poly.type
_entity_poly.pdbx_seq_one_letter_code
_entity_poly.pdbx_strand_id
1 'polypeptide(L)'
;MPYTSRHMRRPGARPGLFRYSAVTIKQYQPKQFVRSEEDEALLRDLRTRGSKNWTQVDAQAFEDVMDRDNARLEAAHEPLRREIEGYFEHLNLPVVPAPLPRSSLWVATTRAENCPNKAIQPFMVACDKGISDLVKHWIQDRELKNTLQQIGIQDGLAFAAQANHVNIVSYLLGEGGAYLHGAVIEAACDNLSLPLFEVCFQHGYHPNQQIPSRSGGFGVAINHCITNIEITRFLLEHGADPNVAPFMDGRTSGWGEKATPPMDRTSGLALDRAIAKSPTIVVQMLLEHGADPKYSRPLHSIIERLHSHPIPGAQQEWRPLMAMVLSYGADINAVTYSGGTALQRAVHKKNWDIVEFLIENGADPFVESPVSGRDAFDSTLKFEDQPWQRSEEVKEYLKRLTSGPKLEIGEEAPEEARENPLVQIIQRVKRREVGLAE
;
A
#
# COMPACT_ATOMS: atom_id res chain seq x y z
N MET A 1 11.76 -26.30 -36.51
CA MET A 1 10.83 -25.16 -36.41
C MET A 1 10.59 -24.84 -34.94
N PRO A 2 11.15 -23.75 -34.39
CA PRO A 2 10.70 -23.21 -33.12
C PRO A 2 9.80 -21.98 -33.36
N TYR A 3 8.65 -22.00 -32.71
CA TYR A 3 7.70 -20.89 -32.63
C TYR A 3 8.36 -19.67 -31.96
N THR A 4 8.41 -18.54 -32.66
CA THR A 4 8.81 -17.25 -32.12
C THR A 4 7.58 -16.53 -31.54
N SER A 5 7.50 -16.45 -30.22
CA SER A 5 6.55 -15.57 -29.53
C SER A 5 6.95 -14.10 -29.74
N ARG A 6 6.19 -13.40 -30.58
CA ARG A 6 6.22 -11.93 -30.71
C ARG A 6 5.56 -11.30 -29.48
N HIS A 7 6.33 -11.12 -28.42
CA HIS A 7 6.08 -10.04 -27.47
C HIS A 7 7.33 -9.18 -27.39
N MET A 8 7.37 -8.14 -28.24
CA MET A 8 8.28 -7.02 -28.07
C MET A 8 8.04 -6.42 -26.67
N ARG A 9 8.98 -6.67 -25.76
CA ARG A 9 9.18 -5.82 -24.59
C ARG A 9 9.45 -4.41 -25.11
N ARG A 10 8.49 -3.49 -24.92
CA ARG A 10 8.81 -2.06 -24.99
C ARG A 10 9.75 -1.74 -23.82
N PRO A 11 10.96 -1.19 -24.06
CA PRO A 11 11.74 -0.58 -23.00
C PRO A 11 10.99 0.69 -22.56
N GLY A 12 10.58 0.78 -21.30
CA GLY A 12 10.02 2.01 -20.74
C GLY A 12 8.66 1.94 -20.05
N ALA A 13 8.02 0.77 -19.95
CA ALA A 13 6.84 0.63 -19.08
C ALA A 13 7.31 0.47 -17.62
N ARG A 14 7.41 1.58 -16.88
CA ARG A 14 7.50 1.53 -15.42
C ARG A 14 6.13 1.12 -14.88
N PRO A 15 6.03 0.11 -13.99
CA PRO A 15 4.80 -0.16 -13.25
C PRO A 15 4.40 1.11 -12.47
N GLY A 16 3.09 1.39 -12.40
CA GLY A 16 2.55 2.50 -11.61
C GLY A 16 2.91 2.32 -10.14
N LEU A 17 3.94 3.03 -9.69
CA LEU A 17 4.40 3.03 -8.31
C LEU A 17 3.95 4.33 -7.68
N PHE A 18 3.09 4.20 -6.66
CA PHE A 18 2.86 5.23 -5.65
C PHE A 18 4.23 5.54 -5.02
N ARG A 19 4.85 6.64 -5.44
CA ARG A 19 6.20 7.04 -5.03
C ARG A 19 6.03 8.09 -3.96
N TYR A 20 6.24 7.81 -2.68
CA TYR A 20 6.20 8.87 -1.67
C TYR A 20 7.63 9.38 -1.40
N SER A 21 7.78 10.72 -1.39
CA SER A 21 9.00 11.54 -1.11
C SER A 21 10.34 11.22 -1.81
N ALA A 22 10.44 11.48 -3.13
CA ALA A 22 11.67 11.25 -3.89
C ALA A 22 12.75 12.37 -3.82
N VAL A 23 12.55 13.47 -3.08
CA VAL A 23 13.41 14.66 -3.27
C VAL A 23 14.56 14.78 -2.25
N THR A 24 14.51 14.11 -1.10
CA THR A 24 15.41 14.46 0.02
C THR A 24 16.39 13.35 0.45
N ILE A 25 16.09 12.07 0.20
CA ILE A 25 16.92 10.96 0.70
C ILE A 25 17.95 10.56 -0.37
N LYS A 26 19.24 10.62 -0.05
CA LYS A 26 20.32 10.32 -0.99
C LYS A 26 20.20 8.88 -1.49
N GLN A 27 20.66 8.61 -2.72
CA GLN A 27 20.76 7.24 -3.22
C GLN A 27 21.69 6.43 -2.31
N TYR A 28 21.14 5.38 -1.70
CA TYR A 28 21.87 4.47 -0.84
C TYR A 28 22.05 3.13 -1.55
N GLN A 29 23.30 2.68 -1.66
CA GLN A 29 23.62 1.32 -2.06
C GLN A 29 24.20 0.61 -0.84
N PRO A 30 23.50 -0.37 -0.23
CA PRO A 30 24.07 -1.13 0.88
C PRO A 30 25.37 -1.78 0.41
N LYS A 31 26.39 -1.79 1.27
CA LYS A 31 27.56 -2.65 1.02
C LYS A 31 27.05 -4.08 0.93
N GLN A 32 27.36 -4.77 -0.17
CA GLN A 32 27.09 -6.20 -0.26
C GLN A 32 27.78 -6.89 0.90
N PHE A 33 27.01 -7.53 1.78
CA PHE A 33 27.61 -8.35 2.82
C PHE A 33 28.21 -9.60 2.18
N VAL A 34 29.31 -10.08 2.75
CA VAL A 34 29.97 -11.31 2.34
C VAL A 34 29.71 -12.35 3.44
N ARG A 35 29.13 -13.48 3.07
CA ARG A 35 28.93 -14.63 3.98
C ARG A 35 30.30 -15.16 4.41
N SER A 36 30.44 -15.63 5.66
CA SER A 36 31.70 -16.25 6.09
C SER A 36 31.98 -17.53 5.30
N GLU A 37 33.26 -17.87 5.12
CA GLU A 37 33.67 -19.10 4.42
C GLU A 37 33.08 -20.35 5.11
N GLU A 38 32.96 -20.33 6.44
CA GLU A 38 32.34 -21.41 7.24
C GLU A 38 30.85 -21.58 6.92
N ASP A 39 30.08 -20.49 6.97
CA ASP A 39 28.64 -20.51 6.66
C ASP A 39 28.41 -20.91 5.19
N GLU A 40 29.28 -20.48 4.28
CA GLU A 40 29.18 -20.85 2.87
C GLU A 40 29.53 -22.32 2.62
N ALA A 41 30.55 -22.85 3.29
CA ALA A 41 30.90 -24.27 3.25
C ALA A 41 29.77 -25.14 3.82
N LEU A 42 29.19 -24.73 4.96
CA LEU A 42 28.04 -25.40 5.58
C LEU A 42 26.83 -25.41 4.65
N LEU A 43 26.48 -24.28 4.02
CA LEU A 43 25.38 -24.24 3.06
C LEU A 43 25.64 -25.08 1.81
N ARG A 44 26.89 -25.13 1.31
CA ARG A 44 27.26 -25.99 0.19
C ARG A 44 27.06 -27.46 0.55
N ASP A 45 27.53 -27.88 1.73
CA ASP A 45 27.35 -29.25 2.23
C ASP A 45 25.86 -29.60 2.48
N LEU A 46 25.08 -28.67 3.02
CA LEU A 46 23.64 -28.86 3.16
C LEU A 46 22.96 -29.01 1.78
N ARG A 47 23.38 -28.22 0.79
CA ARG A 47 22.84 -28.28 -0.58
C ARG A 47 23.17 -29.59 -1.30
N THR A 48 24.37 -30.16 -1.12
CA THR A 48 24.75 -31.43 -1.75
C THR A 48 23.89 -32.60 -1.25
N ARG A 49 23.48 -32.57 0.02
CA ARG A 49 22.60 -33.57 0.64
C ARG A 49 21.15 -33.46 0.18
N GLY A 50 20.75 -32.27 -0.26
CA GLY A 50 19.41 -31.94 -0.76
C GLY A 50 18.38 -31.74 0.36
N SER A 51 17.58 -30.68 0.27
CA SER A 51 16.66 -30.27 1.34
C SER A 51 15.61 -31.31 1.74
N LYS A 52 15.34 -32.29 0.88
CA LYS A 52 14.44 -33.42 1.17
C LYS A 52 15.01 -34.43 2.16
N ASN A 53 16.33 -34.45 2.34
CA ASN A 53 17.05 -35.41 3.19
C ASN A 53 17.65 -34.75 4.44
N TRP A 54 17.31 -33.49 4.70
CA TRP A 54 17.81 -32.77 5.86
C TRP A 54 17.25 -33.37 7.15
N THR A 55 18.15 -33.64 8.08
CA THR A 55 17.77 -33.92 9.47
C THR A 55 17.25 -32.64 10.13
N GLN A 56 16.66 -32.76 11.32
CA GLN A 56 16.26 -31.59 12.10
C GLN A 56 17.47 -30.69 12.45
N VAL A 57 18.64 -31.29 12.67
CA VAL A 57 19.90 -30.57 12.91
C VAL A 57 20.33 -29.81 11.66
N ASP A 58 20.13 -30.38 10.48
CA ASP A 58 20.46 -29.73 9.19
C ASP A 58 19.53 -28.55 8.89
N ALA A 59 18.23 -28.72 9.15
CA ALA A 59 17.26 -27.64 9.03
C ALA A 59 17.58 -26.50 10.00
N GLN A 60 17.91 -26.83 11.26
CA GLN A 60 18.34 -25.83 12.24
C GLN A 60 19.63 -25.13 11.81
N ALA A 61 20.64 -25.88 11.36
CA ALA A 61 21.90 -25.31 10.88
C ALA A 61 21.69 -24.39 9.66
N PHE A 62 20.78 -24.74 8.75
CA PHE A 62 20.40 -23.86 7.64
C PHE A 62 19.75 -22.57 8.15
N GLU A 63 18.74 -22.68 9.01
CA GLU A 63 18.06 -21.50 9.58
C GLU A 63 19.03 -20.62 10.36
N ASP A 64 19.93 -21.20 11.16
CA ASP A 64 20.94 -20.45 11.90
C ASP A 64 21.86 -19.63 10.96
N VAL A 65 22.27 -20.21 9.82
CA VAL A 65 23.04 -19.47 8.80
C VAL A 65 22.19 -18.37 8.17
N MET A 66 20.94 -18.67 7.84
CA MET A 66 20.03 -17.68 7.26
C MET A 66 19.75 -16.54 8.25
N ASP A 67 19.66 -16.82 9.55
CA ASP A 67 19.50 -15.83 10.61
C ASP A 67 20.74 -14.96 10.76
N ARG A 68 21.94 -15.55 10.72
CA ARG A 68 23.20 -14.78 10.68
C ARG A 68 23.28 -13.88 9.44
N ASP A 69 22.90 -14.39 8.27
CA ASP A 69 22.85 -13.58 7.05
C ASP A 69 21.82 -12.45 7.14
N ASN A 70 20.66 -12.71 7.74
CA ASN A 70 19.65 -11.68 8.00
C ASN A 70 20.20 -10.61 8.94
N ALA A 71 20.86 -11.00 10.03
CA ALA A 71 21.46 -10.07 10.99
C ALA A 71 22.53 -9.19 10.31
N ARG A 72 23.36 -9.77 9.43
CA ARG A 72 24.35 -9.03 8.63
C ARG A 72 23.69 -8.05 7.66
N LEU A 73 22.60 -8.46 7.00
CA LEU A 73 21.82 -7.59 6.10
C LEU A 73 21.18 -6.43 6.87
N GLU A 74 20.50 -6.69 7.98
CA GLU A 74 19.92 -5.66 8.83
C GLU A 74 21.00 -4.66 9.29
N ALA A 75 22.16 -5.15 9.75
CA ALA A 75 23.29 -4.30 10.12
C ALA A 75 23.82 -3.46 8.95
N ALA A 76 23.80 -3.99 7.72
CA ALA A 76 24.18 -3.24 6.54
C ALA A 76 23.16 -2.15 6.19
N HIS A 77 21.86 -2.35 6.47
CA HIS A 77 20.80 -1.38 6.20
C HIS A 77 20.56 -0.36 7.33
N GLU A 78 21.06 -0.63 8.53
CA GLU A 78 20.93 0.22 9.72
C GLU A 78 21.28 1.71 9.47
N PRO A 79 22.35 2.08 8.72
CA PRO A 79 22.63 3.49 8.44
C PRO A 79 21.52 4.18 7.64
N LEU A 80 20.96 3.50 6.63
CA LEU A 80 19.85 4.02 5.83
C LEU A 80 18.56 4.09 6.66
N ARG A 81 18.34 3.09 7.53
CA ARG A 81 17.21 3.10 8.46
C ARG A 81 17.23 4.35 9.33
N ARG A 82 18.40 4.68 9.92
CA ARG A 82 18.59 5.91 10.72
C ARG A 82 18.42 7.18 9.90
N GLU A 83 18.85 7.21 8.64
CA GLU A 83 18.63 8.37 7.77
C GLU A 83 17.14 8.62 7.50
N ILE A 84 16.36 7.55 7.28
CA ILE A 84 14.91 7.66 7.07
C ILE A 84 14.17 7.96 8.37
N GLU A 85 14.53 7.31 9.48
CA GLU A 85 13.96 7.61 10.79
C GLU A 85 14.25 9.07 11.17
N GLY A 86 15.49 9.53 10.95
CA GLY A 86 15.90 10.93 11.10
C GLY A 86 15.15 11.91 10.20
N TYR A 87 14.76 11.51 8.99
CA TYR A 87 13.89 12.32 8.14
C TYR A 87 12.53 12.57 8.82
N PHE A 88 12.02 11.65 9.62
CA PHE A 88 10.72 11.82 10.30
C PHE A 88 10.84 12.38 11.74
N GLU A 89 12.03 12.48 12.32
CA GLU A 89 12.24 13.00 13.68
C GLU A 89 11.65 14.41 13.87
N HIS A 90 11.77 15.29 12.86
CA HIS A 90 11.24 16.65 12.92
C HIS A 90 9.71 16.72 12.93
N LEU A 91 9.02 15.64 12.59
CA LEU A 91 7.55 15.58 12.58
C LEU A 91 6.96 15.25 13.97
N ASN A 92 7.81 14.89 14.95
CA ASN A 92 7.40 14.57 16.33
C ASN A 92 6.24 13.55 16.41
N LEU A 93 6.26 12.55 15.54
CA LEU A 93 5.20 11.54 15.44
C LEU A 93 5.38 10.43 16.50
N PRO A 94 4.29 9.84 17.04
CA PRO A 94 4.38 8.80 18.06
C PRO A 94 5.18 7.58 17.58
N VAL A 95 6.05 7.03 18.44
CA VAL A 95 6.87 5.85 18.11
C VAL A 95 5.99 4.66 17.72
N VAL A 96 6.38 3.94 16.64
CA VAL A 96 5.66 2.74 16.20
C VAL A 96 6.11 1.55 17.04
N PRO A 97 5.21 0.58 17.33
CA PRO A 97 5.61 -0.66 17.99
C PRO A 97 6.69 -1.41 17.19
N ALA A 98 7.57 -2.11 17.89
CA ALA A 98 8.58 -2.97 17.27
C ALA A 98 7.92 -4.03 16.36
N PRO A 99 8.51 -4.38 15.21
CA PRO A 99 7.93 -5.38 14.30
C PRO A 99 7.65 -6.72 14.98
N LEU A 100 6.63 -7.44 14.51
CA LEU A 100 6.38 -8.79 14.99
C LEU A 100 7.55 -9.72 14.67
N PRO A 101 7.76 -10.79 15.49
CA PRO A 101 8.64 -11.88 15.10
C PRO A 101 8.21 -12.48 13.76
N ARG A 102 9.16 -13.07 13.02
CA ARG A 102 8.87 -13.80 11.78
C ARG A 102 8.47 -15.24 12.09
N SER A 103 7.67 -15.84 11.22
CA SER A 103 7.51 -17.30 11.19
C SER A 103 8.72 -17.94 10.51
N SER A 104 8.84 -19.27 10.62
CA SER A 104 9.83 -20.01 9.86
C SER A 104 9.67 -19.79 8.35
N LEU A 105 10.78 -19.88 7.61
CA LEU A 105 10.73 -19.78 6.14
C LEU A 105 9.91 -20.94 5.56
N TRP A 106 9.96 -22.10 6.18
CA TRP A 106 9.37 -23.32 5.67
C TRP A 106 7.85 -23.24 5.49
N VAL A 107 7.13 -22.74 6.50
CA VAL A 107 5.65 -22.68 6.51
C VAL A 107 5.08 -21.86 5.36
N ALA A 108 5.76 -20.80 4.92
CA ALA A 108 5.28 -19.96 3.84
C ALA A 108 5.42 -20.59 2.42
N THR A 109 6.04 -21.77 2.29
CA THR A 109 6.29 -22.42 0.98
C THR A 109 5.87 -23.87 0.89
N THR A 110 5.43 -24.46 1.99
CA THR A 110 5.22 -25.90 2.08
C THR A 110 3.90 -26.23 2.77
N ARG A 111 3.22 -27.28 2.32
CA ARG A 111 2.02 -27.81 2.99
C ARG A 111 2.40 -28.61 4.24
N ALA A 112 1.54 -28.63 5.25
CA ALA A 112 1.74 -29.43 6.47
C ALA A 112 2.04 -30.91 6.19
N GLU A 113 1.36 -31.51 5.19
CA GLU A 113 1.55 -32.89 4.74
C GLU A 113 2.97 -33.19 4.24
N ASN A 114 3.71 -32.15 3.83
CA ASN A 114 5.08 -32.24 3.34
C ASN A 114 6.12 -31.91 4.43
N CYS A 115 5.72 -31.89 5.71
CA CYS A 115 6.65 -31.74 6.84
C CYS A 115 7.74 -32.82 6.78
N PRO A 116 9.03 -32.45 6.67
CA PRO A 116 10.13 -33.40 6.54
C PRO A 116 10.32 -34.21 7.82
N ASN A 117 10.09 -33.58 8.98
CA ASN A 117 10.13 -34.27 10.26
C ASN A 117 8.84 -35.08 10.46
N LYS A 118 8.92 -36.37 10.14
CA LYS A 118 7.82 -37.32 10.28
C LYS A 118 7.31 -37.49 11.71
N ALA A 119 8.13 -37.18 12.72
CA ALA A 119 7.70 -37.26 14.11
C ALA A 119 6.67 -36.18 14.45
N ILE A 120 6.82 -34.96 13.94
CA ILE A 120 5.91 -33.84 14.23
C ILE A 120 4.87 -33.59 13.12
N GLN A 121 5.02 -34.24 11.96
CA GLN A 121 4.09 -34.13 10.84
C GLN A 121 2.61 -34.32 11.23
N PRO A 122 2.22 -35.29 12.09
CA PRO A 122 0.82 -35.45 12.47
C PRO A 122 0.25 -34.23 13.19
N PHE A 123 1.05 -33.55 14.01
CA PHE A 123 0.65 -32.31 14.68
C PHE A 123 0.43 -31.17 13.68
N MET A 124 1.34 -31.01 12.71
CA MET A 124 1.20 -29.99 11.66
C MET A 124 -0.09 -30.19 10.86
N VAL A 125 -0.35 -31.44 10.46
CA VAL A 125 -1.57 -31.79 9.72
C VAL A 125 -2.81 -31.58 10.59
N ALA A 126 -2.76 -31.89 11.89
CA ALA A 126 -3.85 -31.61 12.81
C ALA A 126 -4.18 -30.11 12.89
N CYS A 127 -3.15 -29.26 12.94
CA CYS A 127 -3.30 -27.81 12.91
C CYS A 127 -3.89 -27.32 11.58
N ASP A 128 -3.40 -27.80 10.43
CA ASP A 128 -3.90 -27.46 9.09
C ASP A 128 -5.35 -27.90 8.86
N LYS A 129 -5.72 -29.11 9.33
CA LYS A 129 -7.05 -29.70 9.12
C LYS A 129 -8.08 -29.31 10.18
N GLY A 130 -7.69 -28.60 11.24
CA GLY A 130 -8.61 -28.17 12.28
C GLY A 130 -8.96 -29.25 13.32
N ILE A 131 -8.13 -30.28 13.47
CA ILE A 131 -8.40 -31.41 14.38
C ILE A 131 -8.04 -31.01 15.82
N SER A 132 -8.95 -30.27 16.45
CA SER A 132 -8.71 -29.58 17.73
C SER A 132 -8.35 -30.52 18.88
N ASP A 133 -9.03 -31.67 18.99
CA ASP A 133 -8.76 -32.63 20.06
C ASP A 133 -7.36 -33.25 19.95
N LEU A 134 -6.91 -33.50 18.71
CA LEU A 134 -5.57 -34.00 18.45
C LEU A 134 -4.52 -32.95 18.81
N VAL A 135 -4.71 -31.70 18.38
CA VAL A 135 -3.81 -30.60 18.75
C VAL A 135 -3.70 -30.46 20.27
N LYS A 136 -4.83 -30.50 21.00
CA LYS A 136 -4.83 -30.45 22.47
C LYS A 136 -4.07 -31.63 23.08
N HIS A 137 -4.31 -32.84 22.60
CA HIS A 137 -3.61 -34.03 23.06
C HIS A 137 -2.08 -33.91 22.90
N TRP A 138 -1.61 -33.44 21.74
CA TRP A 138 -0.18 -33.22 21.48
C TRP A 138 0.46 -32.19 22.42
N ILE A 139 -0.29 -31.15 22.80
CA ILE A 139 0.18 -30.10 23.70
C ILE A 139 0.12 -30.53 25.18
N GLN A 140 -0.84 -31.38 25.56
CA GLN A 140 -1.01 -31.84 26.94
C GLN A 140 -0.10 -33.01 27.28
N ASP A 141 0.21 -33.87 26.31
CA ASP A 141 1.17 -34.95 26.47
C ASP A 141 2.60 -34.40 26.51
N ARG A 142 3.33 -34.68 27.60
CA ARG A 142 4.66 -34.15 27.84
C ARG A 142 5.70 -34.67 26.83
N GLU A 143 5.61 -35.93 26.42
CA GLU A 143 6.56 -36.53 25.49
C GLU A 143 6.34 -36.01 24.07
N LEU A 144 5.08 -35.91 23.65
CA LEU A 144 4.70 -35.32 22.37
C LEU A 144 5.08 -33.83 22.32
N LYS A 145 4.76 -33.06 23.35
CA LYS A 145 5.12 -31.64 23.43
C LYS A 145 6.65 -31.43 23.37
N ASN A 146 7.42 -32.26 24.05
CA ASN A 146 8.88 -32.20 23.99
C ASN A 146 9.40 -32.48 22.57
N THR A 147 8.73 -33.37 21.83
CA THR A 147 9.07 -33.70 20.43
C THR A 147 8.82 -32.53 19.49
N LEU A 148 7.79 -31.72 19.74
CA LEU A 148 7.48 -30.53 18.93
C LEU A 148 8.60 -29.48 19.00
N GLN A 149 9.26 -29.34 20.15
CA GLN A 149 10.11 -28.19 20.47
C GLN A 149 9.36 -26.85 20.26
N GLN A 150 10.03 -25.72 20.48
CA GLN A 150 9.37 -24.42 20.29
C GLN A 150 9.01 -24.18 18.82
N ILE A 151 9.89 -24.55 17.88
CA ILE A 151 9.69 -24.33 16.44
C ILE A 151 8.46 -25.08 15.93
N GLY A 152 8.25 -26.33 16.37
CA GLY A 152 7.11 -27.12 15.93
C GLY A 152 5.77 -26.53 16.37
N ILE A 153 5.72 -25.92 17.55
CA ILE A 153 4.52 -25.24 18.06
C ILE A 153 4.25 -23.95 17.25
N GLN A 154 5.27 -23.16 16.91
CA GLN A 154 5.12 -21.96 16.07
C GLN A 154 4.66 -22.30 14.65
N ASP A 155 5.23 -23.34 14.05
CA ASP A 155 4.84 -23.77 12.70
C ASP A 155 3.40 -24.30 12.68
N GLY A 156 2.99 -25.04 13.73
CA GLY A 156 1.61 -25.47 13.91
C GLY A 156 0.65 -24.28 14.06
N LEU A 157 1.01 -23.26 14.86
CA LEU A 157 0.25 -22.02 14.99
C LEU A 157 0.05 -21.34 13.63
N ALA A 158 1.13 -21.24 12.84
CA ALA A 158 1.08 -20.62 11.52
C ALA A 158 0.15 -21.39 10.55
N PHE A 159 0.19 -22.72 10.52
CA PHE A 159 -0.75 -23.51 9.70
C PHE A 159 -2.20 -23.37 10.16
N ALA A 160 -2.45 -23.42 11.47
CA ALA A 160 -3.78 -23.22 12.00
C ALA A 160 -4.34 -21.84 11.63
N ALA A 161 -3.51 -20.79 11.68
CA ALA A 161 -3.89 -19.45 11.28
C ALA A 161 -4.17 -19.34 9.78
N GLN A 162 -3.30 -19.89 8.92
CA GLN A 162 -3.49 -19.91 7.47
C GLN A 162 -4.80 -20.60 7.07
N ALA A 163 -5.12 -21.72 7.72
CA ALA A 163 -6.36 -22.47 7.52
C ALA A 163 -7.57 -21.88 8.29
N ASN A 164 -7.40 -20.74 8.96
CA ASN A 164 -8.43 -20.01 9.70
C ASN A 164 -9.09 -20.79 10.85
N HIS A 165 -8.36 -21.69 11.51
CA HIS A 165 -8.84 -22.44 12.70
C HIS A 165 -8.66 -21.61 13.97
N VAL A 166 -9.52 -20.61 14.15
CA VAL A 166 -9.47 -19.60 15.23
C VAL A 166 -9.37 -20.23 16.63
N ASN A 167 -10.09 -21.31 16.87
CA ASN A 167 -10.09 -22.03 18.16
C ASN A 167 -8.74 -22.68 18.47
N ILE A 168 -8.06 -23.23 17.47
CA ILE A 168 -6.72 -23.80 17.60
C ILE A 168 -5.71 -22.68 17.80
N VAL A 169 -5.80 -21.59 17.04
CA VAL A 169 -4.93 -20.41 17.21
C VAL A 169 -5.04 -19.85 18.63
N SER A 170 -6.25 -19.64 19.13
CA SER A 170 -6.51 -19.17 20.50
C SER A 170 -5.93 -20.13 21.54
N TYR A 171 -6.15 -21.44 21.38
CA TYR A 171 -5.57 -22.44 22.28
C TYR A 171 -4.04 -22.42 22.27
N LEU A 172 -3.42 -22.34 21.10
CA LEU A 172 -1.96 -22.38 20.97
C LEU A 172 -1.28 -21.14 21.57
N LEU A 173 -1.88 -19.96 21.38
CA LEU A 173 -1.40 -18.71 21.97
C LEU A 173 -1.67 -18.60 23.48
N GLY A 174 -2.74 -19.20 23.98
CA GLY A 174 -3.10 -19.18 25.41
C GLY A 174 -2.40 -20.26 26.24
N GLU A 175 -2.61 -21.52 25.89
CA GLU A 175 -2.16 -22.69 26.67
C GLU A 175 -1.08 -23.51 25.96
N GLY A 176 -0.95 -23.35 24.64
CA GLY A 176 0.00 -24.10 23.82
C GLY A 176 1.47 -23.74 24.00
N GLY A 177 1.76 -22.55 24.52
CA GLY A 177 3.12 -22.01 24.61
C GLY A 177 3.63 -21.40 23.31
N ALA A 178 2.73 -21.14 22.34
CA ALA A 178 3.05 -20.38 21.15
C ALA A 178 3.15 -18.87 21.48
N TYR A 179 3.76 -18.09 20.59
CA TYR A 179 3.78 -16.63 20.71
C TYR A 179 3.29 -16.01 19.40
N LEU A 180 2.76 -14.80 19.47
CA LEU A 180 2.24 -14.13 18.29
C LEU A 180 3.38 -13.69 17.35
N HIS A 181 3.26 -14.01 16.07
CA HIS A 181 4.23 -13.65 15.03
C HIS A 181 3.53 -13.25 13.72
N GLY A 182 4.29 -12.64 12.79
CA GLY A 182 3.79 -12.04 11.56
C GLY A 182 2.82 -12.90 10.75
N ALA A 183 3.11 -14.19 10.57
CA ALA A 183 2.26 -15.07 9.76
C ALA A 183 0.83 -15.25 10.30
N VAL A 184 0.58 -15.07 11.60
CA VAL A 184 -0.79 -15.11 12.15
C VAL A 184 -1.58 -13.88 11.69
N ILE A 185 -0.93 -12.70 11.66
CA ILE A 185 -1.55 -11.46 11.21
C ILE A 185 -1.71 -11.45 9.69
N GLU A 186 -0.71 -11.93 8.95
CA GLU A 186 -0.82 -12.11 7.49
C GLU A 186 -2.03 -13.02 7.19
N ALA A 187 -2.16 -14.15 7.88
CA ALA A 187 -3.30 -15.04 7.71
C ALA A 187 -4.64 -14.41 8.10
N ALA A 188 -4.69 -13.57 9.15
CA ALA A 188 -5.89 -12.82 9.50
C ALA A 188 -6.30 -11.83 8.39
N CYS A 189 -5.33 -11.17 7.76
CA CYS A 189 -5.56 -10.29 6.61
C CYS A 189 -6.01 -11.07 5.37
N ASP A 190 -5.29 -12.14 4.99
CA ASP A 190 -5.55 -12.93 3.79
C ASP A 190 -6.92 -13.61 3.84
N ASN A 191 -7.31 -14.11 5.02
CA ASN A 191 -8.62 -14.72 5.24
C ASN A 191 -9.74 -13.69 5.46
N LEU A 192 -9.39 -12.40 5.62
CA LEU A 192 -10.32 -11.36 6.09
C LEU A 192 -11.11 -11.84 7.33
N SER A 193 -10.39 -12.35 8.33
CA SER A 193 -10.96 -13.01 9.51
C SER A 193 -10.93 -12.10 10.72
N LEU A 194 -12.07 -11.46 11.01
CA LEU A 194 -12.24 -10.66 12.22
C LEU A 194 -11.99 -11.48 13.51
N PRO A 195 -12.47 -12.74 13.65
CA PRO A 195 -12.20 -13.52 14.85
C PRO A 195 -10.71 -13.83 15.06
N LEU A 196 -9.92 -13.99 13.99
CA LEU A 196 -8.47 -14.11 14.14
C LEU A 196 -7.86 -12.81 14.64
N PHE A 197 -8.30 -11.66 14.12
CA PHE A 197 -7.86 -10.36 14.65
C PHE A 197 -8.19 -10.23 16.13
N GLU A 198 -9.42 -10.54 16.57
CA GLU A 198 -9.81 -10.51 17.98
C GLU A 198 -8.86 -11.32 18.87
N VAL A 199 -8.53 -12.56 18.46
CA VAL A 199 -7.54 -13.39 19.17
C VAL A 199 -6.17 -12.72 19.17
N CYS A 200 -5.70 -12.18 18.05
CA CYS A 200 -4.40 -11.50 17.98
C CYS A 200 -4.32 -10.30 18.94
N PHE A 201 -5.38 -9.49 19.02
CA PHE A 201 -5.47 -8.36 19.94
C PHE A 201 -5.49 -8.80 21.41
N GLN A 202 -6.21 -9.88 21.73
CA GLN A 202 -6.18 -10.49 23.08
C GLN A 202 -4.76 -10.92 23.49
N HIS A 203 -3.92 -11.28 22.52
CA HIS A 203 -2.52 -11.67 22.72
C HIS A 203 -1.50 -10.55 22.45
N GLY A 204 -1.93 -9.28 22.51
CA GLY A 204 -1.03 -8.12 22.52
C GLY A 204 -0.62 -7.60 21.15
N TYR A 205 -1.32 -7.96 20.07
CA TYR A 205 -1.14 -7.33 18.77
C TYR A 205 -1.49 -5.83 18.83
N HIS A 206 -0.63 -4.98 18.29
CA HIS A 206 -0.92 -3.57 18.09
C HIS A 206 -1.17 -3.28 16.59
N PRO A 207 -2.21 -2.52 16.19
CA PRO A 207 -2.57 -2.36 14.78
C PRO A 207 -1.53 -1.62 13.94
N ASN A 208 -0.74 -0.76 14.56
CA ASN A 208 0.39 -0.06 13.94
C ASN A 208 1.71 -0.85 13.98
N GLN A 209 1.66 -2.10 14.44
CA GLN A 209 2.81 -2.98 14.47
C GLN A 209 3.08 -3.54 13.07
N GLN A 210 4.35 -3.48 12.68
CA GLN A 210 4.75 -3.96 11.38
C GLN A 210 4.69 -5.48 11.29
N ILE A 211 4.07 -5.95 10.22
CA ILE A 211 3.91 -7.33 9.80
C ILE A 211 5.07 -7.62 8.84
N PRO A 212 6.04 -8.46 9.25
CA PRO A 212 7.13 -8.85 8.37
C PRO A 212 6.60 -9.62 7.17
N SER A 213 7.17 -9.36 5.99
CA SER A 213 6.87 -10.13 4.79
C SER A 213 8.11 -10.30 3.94
N ARG A 214 8.15 -11.38 3.15
CA ARG A 214 9.25 -11.69 2.22
C ARG A 214 9.41 -10.65 1.10
N SER A 215 8.37 -9.92 0.77
CA SER A 215 8.49 -8.84 -0.22
C SER A 215 8.95 -7.51 0.39
N GLY A 216 9.09 -7.45 1.73
CA GLY A 216 9.26 -6.21 2.48
C GLY A 216 8.04 -5.28 2.43
N GLY A 217 6.98 -5.64 1.70
CA GLY A 217 5.92 -4.70 1.31
C GLY A 217 4.64 -4.75 2.15
N PHE A 218 4.55 -5.59 3.18
CA PHE A 218 3.28 -5.78 3.90
C PHE A 218 2.97 -4.57 4.79
N GLY A 219 3.83 -4.22 5.74
CA GLY A 219 3.59 -3.04 6.58
C GLY A 219 2.61 -3.30 7.70
N VAL A 220 1.46 -2.64 7.72
CA VAL A 220 0.44 -2.76 8.79
C VAL A 220 -0.87 -3.29 8.24
N ALA A 221 -1.66 -3.94 9.11
CA ALA A 221 -2.87 -4.66 8.73
C ALA A 221 -3.90 -3.78 8.00
N ILE A 222 -4.03 -2.50 8.40
CA ILE A 222 -5.03 -1.60 7.81
C ILE A 222 -4.87 -1.46 6.30
N ASN A 223 -3.63 -1.42 5.78
CA ASN A 223 -3.34 -1.28 4.36
C ASN A 223 -3.80 -2.47 3.50
N HIS A 224 -4.06 -3.62 4.12
CA HIS A 224 -4.51 -4.86 3.44
C HIS A 224 -5.99 -5.11 3.64
N CYS A 225 -6.56 -4.64 4.75
CA CYS A 225 -7.95 -4.90 5.10
C CYS A 225 -8.92 -3.79 4.63
N ILE A 226 -8.44 -2.72 3.98
CA ILE A 226 -9.27 -1.58 3.52
C ILE A 226 -10.52 -1.99 2.72
N THR A 227 -10.54 -3.14 2.03
CA THR A 227 -11.72 -3.59 1.29
C THR A 227 -12.81 -4.21 2.17
N ASN A 228 -12.50 -4.58 3.41
CA ASN A 228 -13.44 -5.15 4.38
C ASN A 228 -13.83 -4.08 5.42
N ILE A 229 -15.11 -3.69 5.41
CA ILE A 229 -15.64 -2.62 6.26
C ILE A 229 -15.51 -2.96 7.74
N GLU A 230 -15.87 -4.18 8.13
CA GLU A 230 -15.89 -4.61 9.54
C GLU A 230 -14.49 -4.66 10.14
N ILE A 231 -13.53 -5.24 9.41
CA ILE A 231 -12.15 -5.31 9.87
C ILE A 231 -11.49 -3.93 9.85
N THR A 232 -11.75 -3.12 8.82
CA THR A 232 -11.20 -1.75 8.79
C THR A 232 -11.71 -0.94 9.98
N ARG A 233 -13.01 -1.02 10.27
CA ARG A 233 -13.61 -0.39 11.45
C ARG A 233 -12.96 -0.89 12.73
N PHE A 234 -12.87 -2.21 12.89
CA PHE A 234 -12.27 -2.83 14.07
C PHE A 234 -10.82 -2.35 14.29
N LEU A 235 -9.98 -2.36 13.25
CA LEU A 235 -8.60 -1.89 13.35
C LEU A 235 -8.52 -0.40 13.75
N LEU A 236 -9.35 0.44 13.14
CA LEU A 236 -9.42 1.88 13.43
C LEU A 236 -9.90 2.17 14.87
N GLU A 237 -10.92 1.45 15.34
CA GLU A 237 -11.43 1.54 16.72
C GLU A 237 -10.38 1.10 17.75
N HIS A 238 -9.45 0.23 17.37
CA HIS A 238 -8.32 -0.18 18.20
C HIS A 238 -7.05 0.67 18.01
N GLY A 239 -7.15 1.82 17.34
CA GLY A 239 -6.05 2.79 17.22
C GLY A 239 -5.12 2.57 16.03
N ALA A 240 -5.57 1.91 14.97
CA ALA A 240 -4.84 1.92 13.69
C ALA A 240 -4.70 3.35 13.18
N ASP A 241 -3.47 3.76 12.86
CA ASP A 241 -3.17 5.04 12.22
C ASP A 241 -3.27 4.85 10.69
N PRO A 242 -4.24 5.49 10.03
CA PRO A 242 -4.46 5.33 8.60
C PRO A 242 -3.38 5.98 7.73
N ASN A 243 -2.46 6.75 8.32
CA ASN A 243 -1.35 7.36 7.59
C ASN A 243 -0.09 6.50 7.59
N VAL A 244 -0.05 5.43 8.41
CA VAL A 244 1.06 4.49 8.54
C VAL A 244 1.09 3.51 7.36
N ALA A 245 2.20 3.49 6.63
CA ALA A 245 2.48 2.48 5.62
C ALA A 245 3.98 2.19 5.52
N PRO A 246 4.41 1.09 4.87
CA PRO A 246 5.81 0.93 4.51
C PRO A 246 6.31 2.14 3.74
N PHE A 247 7.50 2.63 4.06
CA PHE A 247 8.15 3.65 3.27
C PHE A 247 8.41 3.13 1.85
N MET A 248 7.80 3.77 0.85
CA MET A 248 7.84 3.38 -0.56
C MET A 248 8.39 4.52 -1.43
N ASP A 249 9.70 4.53 -1.66
CA ASP A 249 10.41 5.56 -2.46
C ASP A 249 10.67 5.12 -3.91
N GLY A 250 10.16 3.95 -4.32
CA GLY A 250 10.40 3.37 -5.64
C GLY A 250 11.78 2.71 -5.81
N ARG A 251 12.61 2.66 -4.76
CA ARG A 251 13.83 1.82 -4.65
C ARG A 251 13.53 0.45 -4.06
N THR A 252 12.28 -0.03 -4.17
CA THR A 252 11.85 -1.37 -3.70
C THR A 252 12.78 -2.49 -4.20
N SER A 253 13.44 -2.29 -5.34
CA SER A 253 14.63 -3.03 -5.76
C SER A 253 15.89 -2.56 -4.99
N GLY A 254 16.08 -3.02 -3.75
CA GLY A 254 17.31 -2.70 -3.00
C GLY A 254 17.29 -3.01 -1.52
N TRP A 255 16.11 -3.17 -0.92
CA TRP A 255 15.96 -3.52 0.50
C TRP A 255 16.14 -5.02 0.78
N GLY A 256 16.56 -5.81 -0.22
CA GLY A 256 16.68 -7.26 -0.13
C GLY A 256 15.32 -7.96 0.02
N GLU A 257 15.27 -9.26 -0.25
CA GLU A 257 14.07 -10.09 -0.10
C GLU A 257 13.62 -10.26 1.38
N LYS A 258 14.24 -9.52 2.32
CA LYS A 258 14.12 -9.75 3.76
C LYS A 258 14.32 -8.54 4.65
N ALA A 259 14.66 -7.33 4.20
CA ALA A 259 14.68 -6.18 5.11
C ALA A 259 13.28 -5.57 5.22
N THR A 260 12.87 -5.33 6.45
CA THR A 260 11.59 -4.71 6.77
C THR A 260 11.77 -3.19 6.65
N PRO A 261 11.17 -2.51 5.64
CA PRO A 261 11.39 -1.08 5.44
C PRO A 261 10.83 -0.28 6.62
N PRO A 262 11.39 0.90 6.94
CA PRO A 262 10.83 1.76 7.96
C PRO A 262 9.39 2.16 7.62
N MET A 263 8.58 2.44 8.64
CA MET A 263 7.19 2.86 8.46
C MET A 263 7.13 4.38 8.26
N ASP A 264 6.44 4.79 7.21
CA ASP A 264 6.12 6.17 6.86
C ASP A 264 4.71 6.52 7.36
N ARG A 265 4.61 7.53 8.21
CA ARG A 265 3.35 8.06 8.74
C ARG A 265 2.79 9.21 7.89
N THR A 266 3.38 9.45 6.73
CA THR A 266 3.02 10.49 5.78
C THR A 266 2.76 9.92 4.38
N SER A 267 2.44 8.63 4.32
CA SER A 267 2.32 7.93 3.04
C SER A 267 0.95 8.12 2.38
N GLY A 268 -0.14 8.31 3.12
CA GLY A 268 -1.49 8.39 2.52
C GLY A 268 -1.97 7.13 1.78
N LEU A 269 -1.22 6.02 1.85
CA LEU A 269 -1.46 4.80 1.08
C LEU A 269 -2.82 4.16 1.37
N ALA A 270 -3.24 4.11 2.64
CA ALA A 270 -4.52 3.52 3.02
C ALA A 270 -5.68 4.27 2.36
N LEU A 271 -5.62 5.61 2.37
CA LEU A 271 -6.64 6.48 1.76
C LEU A 271 -6.66 6.33 0.24
N ASP A 272 -5.50 6.34 -0.43
CA ASP A 272 -5.42 6.13 -1.88
C ASP A 272 -5.96 4.74 -2.29
N ARG A 273 -5.61 3.69 -1.55
CA ARG A 273 -6.14 2.33 -1.79
C ARG A 273 -7.64 2.24 -1.53
N ALA A 274 -8.14 2.86 -0.46
CA ALA A 274 -9.56 2.86 -0.13
C ALA A 274 -10.37 3.53 -1.23
N ILE A 275 -9.93 4.69 -1.73
CA ILE A 275 -10.58 5.35 -2.86
C ILE A 275 -10.60 4.45 -4.10
N ALA A 276 -9.48 3.79 -4.41
CA ALA A 276 -9.38 2.97 -5.62
C ALA A 276 -10.23 1.69 -5.57
N LYS A 277 -10.40 1.08 -4.39
CA LYS A 277 -10.90 -0.31 -4.27
C LYS A 277 -12.07 -0.51 -3.33
N SER A 278 -12.46 0.49 -2.55
CA SER A 278 -13.42 0.31 -1.45
C SER A 278 -14.64 1.22 -1.57
N PRO A 279 -15.77 0.83 -0.96
CA PRO A 279 -16.95 1.69 -0.87
C PRO A 279 -16.65 2.99 -0.12
N THR A 280 -17.43 4.04 -0.41
CA THR A 280 -17.22 5.39 0.14
C THR A 280 -17.19 5.42 1.68
N ILE A 281 -17.92 4.53 2.36
CA ILE A 281 -17.89 4.41 3.82
C ILE A 281 -16.50 4.10 4.38
N VAL A 282 -15.65 3.35 3.66
CA VAL A 282 -14.28 3.10 4.11
C VAL A 282 -13.44 4.37 4.04
N VAL A 283 -13.59 5.15 2.97
CA VAL A 283 -12.92 6.44 2.82
C VAL A 283 -13.34 7.37 3.97
N GLN A 284 -14.64 7.43 4.26
CA GLN A 284 -15.17 8.19 5.38
C GLN A 284 -14.56 7.76 6.72
N MET A 285 -14.54 6.45 7.04
CA MET A 285 -13.95 5.94 8.27
C MET A 285 -12.48 6.32 8.42
N LEU A 286 -11.69 6.20 7.35
CA LEU A 286 -10.27 6.57 7.38
C LEU A 286 -10.10 8.07 7.70
N LEU A 287 -10.88 8.94 7.05
CA LEU A 287 -10.83 10.39 7.27
C LEU A 287 -11.27 10.77 8.69
N GLU A 288 -12.34 10.16 9.20
CA GLU A 288 -12.84 10.35 10.58
C GLU A 288 -11.82 9.93 11.64
N HIS A 289 -11.01 8.92 11.34
CA HIS A 289 -9.91 8.45 12.20
C HIS A 289 -8.55 9.11 11.89
N GLY A 290 -8.54 10.25 11.20
CA GLY A 290 -7.35 11.09 11.05
C GLY A 290 -6.46 10.78 9.85
N ALA A 291 -6.97 10.10 8.82
CA ALA A 291 -6.28 10.05 7.53
C ALA A 291 -6.17 11.47 6.97
N ASP A 292 -4.94 11.90 6.67
CA ASP A 292 -4.67 13.25 6.20
C ASP A 292 -4.58 13.28 4.66
N PRO A 293 -5.52 13.94 3.96
CA PRO A 293 -5.53 14.03 2.52
C PRO A 293 -4.27 14.66 1.90
N LYS A 294 -3.48 15.43 2.65
CA LYS A 294 -2.25 16.06 2.12
C LYS A 294 -1.18 15.03 1.74
N TYR A 295 -1.20 13.88 2.39
CA TYR A 295 -0.29 12.76 2.15
C TYR A 295 -0.71 11.87 0.98
N SER A 296 -1.97 11.98 0.55
CA SER A 296 -2.53 11.18 -0.55
C SER A 296 -2.80 12.03 -1.79
N ARG A 297 -3.37 11.43 -2.84
CA ARG A 297 -3.83 12.15 -4.05
C ARG A 297 -5.27 11.77 -4.34
N PRO A 298 -6.22 12.13 -3.45
CA PRO A 298 -7.54 11.53 -3.43
C PRO A 298 -8.35 11.90 -4.66
N LEU A 299 -8.31 13.17 -5.09
CA LEU A 299 -9.00 13.63 -6.31
C LEU A 299 -8.51 12.90 -7.56
N HIS A 300 -7.21 12.69 -7.67
CA HIS A 300 -6.63 11.95 -8.78
C HIS A 300 -7.04 10.47 -8.75
N SER A 301 -7.00 9.86 -7.58
CA SER A 301 -7.41 8.47 -7.36
C SER A 301 -8.89 8.26 -7.69
N ILE A 302 -9.77 9.24 -7.40
CA ILE A 302 -11.20 9.19 -7.79
C ILE A 302 -11.34 9.23 -9.32
N ILE A 303 -10.62 10.13 -10.01
CA ILE A 303 -10.66 10.21 -11.49
C ILE A 303 -10.17 8.90 -12.12
N GLU A 304 -9.11 8.29 -11.57
CA GLU A 304 -8.60 7.00 -12.03
C GLU A 304 -9.58 5.85 -11.78
N ARG A 305 -10.19 5.79 -10.59
CA ARG A 305 -11.23 4.81 -10.20
C ARG A 305 -12.36 4.79 -11.24
N LEU A 306 -12.85 5.95 -11.65
CA LEU A 306 -13.97 6.06 -12.59
C LEU A 306 -13.66 5.53 -14.00
N HIS A 307 -12.39 5.55 -14.39
CA HIS A 307 -12.00 5.22 -15.75
C HIS A 307 -11.40 3.82 -15.90
N SER A 308 -10.56 3.40 -14.96
CA SER A 308 -9.75 2.19 -15.10
C SER A 308 -10.24 1.01 -14.26
N HIS A 309 -10.88 1.28 -13.12
CA HIS A 309 -11.29 0.22 -12.18
C HIS A 309 -12.61 0.62 -11.46
N PRO A 310 -13.73 0.75 -12.20
CA PRO A 310 -14.97 1.17 -11.59
C PRO A 310 -15.51 0.07 -10.68
N ILE A 311 -15.59 0.36 -9.37
CA ILE A 311 -16.40 -0.44 -8.45
C ILE A 311 -17.89 -0.08 -8.63
N PRO A 312 -18.83 -1.00 -8.31
CA PRO A 312 -20.27 -0.71 -8.40
C PRO A 312 -20.62 0.60 -7.67
N GLY A 313 -21.45 1.44 -8.30
CA GLY A 313 -21.88 2.73 -7.74
C GLY A 313 -20.89 3.90 -7.90
N ALA A 314 -19.66 3.66 -8.38
CA ALA A 314 -18.65 4.72 -8.48
C ALA A 314 -19.08 5.92 -9.33
N GLN A 315 -19.83 5.69 -10.42
CA GLN A 315 -20.31 6.77 -11.31
C GLN A 315 -21.38 7.66 -10.66
N GLN A 316 -22.09 7.17 -9.65
CA GLN A 316 -23.07 7.92 -8.88
C GLN A 316 -22.44 8.60 -7.66
N GLU A 317 -21.41 8.00 -7.08
CA GLU A 317 -20.79 8.43 -5.83
C GLU A 317 -19.61 9.38 -5.99
N TRP A 318 -19.06 9.59 -7.20
CA TRP A 318 -17.85 10.39 -7.35
C TRP A 318 -18.00 11.82 -6.84
N ARG A 319 -19.14 12.46 -7.08
CA ARG A 319 -19.36 13.87 -6.70
C ARG A 319 -19.44 14.03 -5.18
N PRO A 320 -20.27 13.23 -4.46
CA PRO A 320 -20.22 13.18 -2.99
C PRO A 320 -18.83 12.82 -2.43
N LEU A 321 -18.14 11.85 -3.03
CA LEU A 321 -16.82 11.43 -2.58
C LEU A 321 -15.77 12.54 -2.75
N MET A 322 -15.77 13.25 -3.88
CA MET A 322 -14.90 14.41 -4.10
C MET A 322 -15.20 15.54 -3.11
N ALA A 323 -16.48 15.87 -2.90
CA ALA A 323 -16.87 16.88 -1.93
C ALA A 323 -16.41 16.53 -0.51
N MET A 324 -16.54 15.25 -0.12
CA MET A 324 -16.08 14.76 1.19
C MET A 324 -14.56 14.91 1.35
N VAL A 325 -13.75 14.43 0.40
CA VAL A 325 -12.28 14.55 0.55
C VAL A 325 -11.83 16.02 0.58
N LEU A 326 -12.51 16.91 -0.17
CA LEU A 326 -12.28 18.36 -0.12
C LEU A 326 -12.65 18.96 1.24
N SER A 327 -13.76 18.54 1.85
CA SER A 327 -14.16 19.04 3.18
C SER A 327 -13.20 18.60 4.29
N TYR A 328 -12.44 17.52 4.07
CA TYR A 328 -11.34 17.08 4.94
C TYR A 328 -9.98 17.72 4.58
N GLY A 329 -9.94 18.70 3.67
CA GLY A 329 -8.74 19.47 3.36
C GLY A 329 -7.87 18.90 2.24
N ALA A 330 -8.41 18.05 1.37
CA ALA A 330 -7.69 17.67 0.14
C ALA A 330 -7.36 18.91 -0.69
N ASP A 331 -6.08 19.07 -1.06
CA ASP A 331 -5.64 20.16 -1.91
C ASP A 331 -6.13 19.94 -3.36
N ILE A 332 -7.01 20.83 -3.81
CA ILE A 332 -7.62 20.79 -5.15
C ILE A 332 -6.60 20.97 -6.27
N ASN A 333 -5.48 21.63 -5.98
CA ASN A 333 -4.40 21.91 -6.92
C ASN A 333 -3.19 21.01 -6.71
N ALA A 334 -3.33 19.95 -5.90
CA ALA A 334 -2.25 19.01 -5.65
C ALA A 334 -1.69 18.44 -6.96
N VAL A 335 -0.36 18.39 -7.06
CA VAL A 335 0.35 17.76 -8.17
C VAL A 335 0.80 16.35 -7.79
N THR A 336 0.59 15.40 -8.70
CA THR A 336 1.15 14.05 -8.57
C THR A 336 2.64 14.02 -8.92
N TYR A 337 3.32 12.91 -8.63
CA TYR A 337 4.73 12.69 -9.02
C TYR A 337 4.93 12.63 -10.54
N SER A 338 3.91 12.25 -11.31
CA SER A 338 3.94 12.40 -12.77
C SER A 338 3.75 13.85 -13.22
N GLY A 339 3.61 14.77 -12.27
CA GLY A 339 3.48 16.20 -12.45
C GLY A 339 2.09 16.67 -12.82
N GLY A 340 1.02 15.88 -12.66
CA GLY A 340 -0.33 16.30 -13.09
C GLY A 340 -1.25 16.71 -11.95
N THR A 341 -2.04 17.78 -12.09
CA THR A 341 -3.19 18.13 -11.24
C THR A 341 -4.42 17.25 -11.52
N ALA A 342 -5.40 17.28 -10.62
CA ALA A 342 -6.66 16.56 -10.82
C ALA A 342 -7.41 17.10 -12.05
N LEU A 343 -7.42 18.43 -12.23
CA LEU A 343 -8.03 19.10 -13.37
C LEU A 343 -7.39 18.68 -14.70
N GLN A 344 -6.05 18.63 -14.77
CA GLN A 344 -5.32 18.12 -15.95
C GLN A 344 -5.74 16.68 -16.31
N ARG A 345 -5.91 15.81 -15.30
CA ARG A 345 -6.34 14.42 -15.53
C ARG A 345 -7.79 14.36 -16.02
N ALA A 346 -8.70 15.15 -15.45
CA ALA A 346 -10.10 15.21 -15.87
C ALA A 346 -10.22 15.67 -17.34
N VAL A 347 -9.50 16.73 -17.72
CA VAL A 347 -9.41 17.22 -19.11
C VAL A 347 -8.87 16.15 -20.03
N HIS A 348 -7.75 15.48 -19.67
CA HIS A 348 -7.17 14.41 -20.48
C HIS A 348 -8.11 13.21 -20.64
N LYS A 349 -8.99 12.95 -19.67
CA LYS A 349 -10.00 11.89 -19.74
C LYS A 349 -11.32 12.34 -20.39
N LYS A 350 -11.43 13.61 -20.81
CA LYS A 350 -12.64 14.24 -21.37
C LYS A 350 -13.87 14.09 -20.45
N ASN A 351 -13.65 14.09 -19.13
CA ASN A 351 -14.74 14.03 -18.16
C ASN A 351 -15.14 15.45 -17.75
N TRP A 352 -15.97 16.07 -18.58
CA TRP A 352 -16.35 17.48 -18.44
C TRP A 352 -17.17 17.77 -17.17
N ASP A 353 -17.93 16.81 -16.66
CA ASP A 353 -18.66 16.95 -15.40
C ASP A 353 -17.70 17.11 -14.22
N ILE A 354 -16.59 16.35 -14.21
CA ILE A 354 -15.53 16.51 -13.21
C ILE A 354 -14.77 17.81 -13.42
N VAL A 355 -14.52 18.22 -14.66
CA VAL A 355 -13.87 19.52 -14.96
C VAL A 355 -14.71 20.66 -14.39
N GLU A 356 -16.02 20.68 -14.66
CA GLU A 356 -16.95 21.67 -14.12
C GLU A 356 -16.93 21.65 -12.58
N PHE A 357 -17.06 20.48 -11.97
CA PHE A 357 -16.99 20.35 -10.50
C PHE A 357 -15.68 20.89 -9.90
N LEU A 358 -14.53 20.57 -10.49
CA LEU A 358 -13.23 21.04 -9.98
C LEU A 358 -13.10 22.58 -10.12
N ILE A 359 -13.52 23.15 -11.24
CA ILE A 359 -13.51 24.61 -11.43
C ILE A 359 -14.47 25.30 -10.45
N GLU A 360 -15.68 24.74 -10.25
CA GLU A 360 -16.65 25.23 -9.24
C GLU A 360 -16.08 25.26 -7.81
N ASN A 361 -15.13 24.37 -7.50
CA ASN A 361 -14.49 24.28 -6.19
C ASN A 361 -13.13 25.00 -6.12
N GLY A 362 -12.77 25.80 -7.14
CA GLY A 362 -11.58 26.64 -7.11
C GLY A 362 -10.29 25.98 -7.64
N ALA A 363 -10.40 24.95 -8.48
CA ALA A 363 -9.24 24.41 -9.18
C ALA A 363 -8.63 25.47 -10.11
N ASP A 364 -7.32 25.65 -10.03
CA ASP A 364 -6.57 26.57 -10.89
C ASP A 364 -6.15 25.85 -12.19
N PRO A 365 -6.65 26.28 -13.37
CA PRO A 365 -6.29 25.69 -14.66
C PRO A 365 -4.84 25.95 -15.08
N PHE A 366 -4.13 26.85 -14.39
CA PHE A 366 -2.76 27.28 -14.72
C PHE A 366 -1.68 26.68 -13.84
N VAL A 367 -2.02 25.75 -12.94
CA VAL A 367 -1.00 25.01 -12.18
C VAL A 367 -0.16 24.18 -13.16
N GLU A 368 1.10 24.58 -13.30
CA GLU A 368 2.03 23.91 -14.18
C GLU A 368 2.53 22.60 -13.58
N SER A 369 2.67 21.62 -14.47
CA SER A 369 3.29 20.36 -14.19
C SER A 369 4.79 20.54 -13.95
N PRO A 370 5.34 20.17 -12.76
CA PRO A 370 6.78 20.25 -12.53
C PRO A 370 7.62 19.42 -13.50
N VAL A 371 7.01 18.40 -14.12
CA VAL A 371 7.69 17.47 -15.04
C VAL A 371 7.61 17.94 -16.49
N SER A 372 6.47 18.48 -16.91
CA SER A 372 6.24 18.83 -18.32
C SER A 372 6.21 20.33 -18.61
N GLY A 373 6.14 21.18 -17.59
CA GLY A 373 5.93 22.61 -17.72
C GLY A 373 4.58 22.98 -18.33
N ARG A 374 3.64 22.03 -18.39
CA ARG A 374 2.30 22.21 -18.98
C ARG A 374 1.25 22.36 -17.92
N ASP A 375 0.24 23.18 -18.15
CA ASP A 375 -0.94 23.36 -17.31
C ASP A 375 -2.18 22.59 -17.84
N ALA A 376 -3.38 22.81 -17.29
CA ALA A 376 -4.60 22.14 -17.75
C ALA A 376 -5.05 22.61 -19.14
N PHE A 377 -4.81 23.89 -19.45
CA PHE A 377 -5.05 24.46 -20.77
C PHE A 377 -4.13 23.83 -21.81
N ASP A 378 -2.83 23.72 -21.54
CA ASP A 378 -1.85 23.05 -22.38
C ASP A 378 -2.12 21.53 -22.51
N SER A 379 -2.91 20.95 -21.60
CA SER A 379 -3.30 19.53 -21.68
C SER A 379 -4.48 19.29 -22.64
N THR A 380 -5.21 20.34 -23.02
CA THR A 380 -6.22 20.28 -24.10
C THR A 380 -5.57 20.08 -25.48
N LEU A 381 -4.27 20.41 -25.63
CA LEU A 381 -3.44 20.35 -26.85
C LEU A 381 -3.33 18.97 -27.54
N LYS A 382 -3.70 17.88 -26.88
CA LYS A 382 -3.53 16.51 -27.44
C LYS A 382 -4.69 16.04 -28.30
N PHE A 383 -5.74 16.85 -28.43
CA PHE A 383 -6.98 16.45 -29.08
C PHE A 383 -7.23 17.32 -30.31
N GLU A 384 -6.85 16.79 -31.47
CA GLU A 384 -7.09 17.34 -32.82
C GLU A 384 -6.35 18.66 -33.13
N ASP A 385 -5.82 18.80 -34.34
CA ASP A 385 -5.07 19.96 -34.84
C ASP A 385 -5.97 21.21 -34.96
N GLN A 386 -6.36 21.77 -33.82
CA GLN A 386 -7.28 22.91 -33.77
C GLN A 386 -6.51 24.23 -33.51
N PRO A 387 -6.82 25.35 -34.20
CA PRO A 387 -6.02 26.59 -34.16
C PRO A 387 -5.82 27.20 -32.76
N TRP A 388 -6.85 27.17 -31.91
CA TRP A 388 -6.87 27.84 -30.60
C TRP A 388 -5.97 27.23 -29.54
N GLN A 389 -5.47 26.02 -29.78
CA GLN A 389 -4.64 25.27 -28.84
C GLN A 389 -3.33 26.02 -28.50
N ARG A 390 -2.76 26.77 -29.44
CA ARG A 390 -1.50 27.52 -29.25
C ARG A 390 -1.68 29.04 -29.15
N SER A 391 -2.91 29.51 -28.99
CA SER A 391 -3.18 30.95 -28.92
C SER A 391 -2.82 31.47 -27.52
N GLU A 392 -1.77 32.29 -27.46
CA GLU A 392 -1.44 33.07 -26.27
C GLU A 392 -2.59 34.02 -25.91
N GLU A 393 -3.36 34.50 -26.91
CA GLU A 393 -4.52 35.34 -26.69
C GLU A 393 -5.61 34.62 -25.87
N VAL A 394 -5.91 33.35 -26.21
CA VAL A 394 -6.89 32.53 -25.46
C VAL A 394 -6.38 32.23 -24.05
N LYS A 395 -5.09 31.95 -23.89
CA LYS A 395 -4.47 31.68 -22.58
C LYS A 395 -4.52 32.92 -21.68
N GLU A 396 -4.23 34.09 -22.23
CA GLU A 396 -4.30 35.37 -21.52
C GLU A 396 -5.75 35.74 -21.15
N TYR A 397 -6.69 35.52 -22.07
CA TYR A 397 -8.13 35.70 -21.80
C TYR A 397 -8.60 34.84 -20.62
N LEU A 398 -8.21 33.56 -20.58
CA LEU A 398 -8.54 32.68 -19.45
C LEU A 398 -7.87 33.11 -18.13
N LYS A 399 -6.63 33.62 -18.17
CA LYS A 399 -5.97 34.16 -16.97
C LYS A 399 -6.75 35.35 -16.41
N ARG A 400 -7.26 36.24 -17.28
CA ARG A 400 -8.12 37.36 -16.86
C ARG A 400 -9.44 36.86 -16.26
N LEU A 401 -10.08 35.87 -16.88
CA LEU A 401 -11.33 35.26 -16.40
C LEU A 401 -11.20 34.61 -15.01
N THR A 402 -10.03 34.06 -14.68
CA THR A 402 -9.77 33.36 -13.41
C THR A 402 -9.28 34.28 -12.30
N SER A 403 -8.65 35.41 -12.62
CA SER A 403 -8.06 36.36 -11.66
C SER A 403 -8.96 37.56 -11.29
N GLY A 404 -10.02 37.84 -12.06
CA GLY A 404 -10.89 39.02 -11.87
C GLY A 404 -12.02 38.83 -10.84
N PRO A 405 -12.27 39.79 -9.93
CA PRO A 405 -13.32 39.68 -8.89
C PRO A 405 -14.74 40.00 -9.40
N LYS A 406 -14.89 40.53 -10.62
CA LYS A 406 -16.17 40.81 -11.26
C LYS A 406 -16.00 40.80 -12.77
N LEU A 407 -16.87 40.03 -13.39
CA LEU A 407 -17.15 39.93 -14.82
C LEU A 407 -17.29 41.35 -15.42
N GLU A 408 -16.31 41.84 -16.18
CA GLU A 408 -16.62 42.81 -17.25
C GLU A 408 -17.37 42.02 -18.32
N ILE A 409 -18.68 41.87 -18.12
CA ILE A 409 -19.58 41.18 -19.04
C ILE A 409 -19.66 42.02 -20.30
N GLY A 410 -18.77 41.76 -21.26
CA GLY A 410 -18.71 42.54 -22.49
C GLY A 410 -17.46 42.36 -23.34
N GLU A 411 -16.34 41.87 -22.81
CA GLU A 411 -15.23 41.46 -23.70
C GLU A 411 -15.66 40.19 -24.44
N GLU A 412 -15.99 40.35 -25.73
CA GLU A 412 -16.25 39.23 -26.62
C GLU A 412 -15.05 38.29 -26.58
N ALA A 413 -15.29 37.07 -26.09
CA ALA A 413 -14.30 36.01 -26.18
C ALA A 413 -13.84 35.91 -27.65
N PRO A 414 -12.52 35.83 -27.92
CA PRO A 414 -12.00 35.58 -29.26
C PRO A 414 -12.81 34.44 -29.90
N GLU A 415 -13.17 34.52 -31.18
CA GLU A 415 -13.98 33.47 -31.83
C GLU A 415 -13.40 32.07 -31.57
N GLU A 416 -12.07 31.98 -31.62
CA GLU A 416 -11.25 30.81 -31.31
C GLU A 416 -11.39 30.30 -29.86
N ALA A 417 -11.64 31.19 -28.89
CA ALA A 417 -11.85 30.83 -27.48
C ALA A 417 -13.26 30.25 -27.24
N ARG A 418 -14.25 30.63 -28.05
CA ARG A 418 -15.65 30.21 -27.88
C ARG A 418 -15.83 28.71 -28.09
N GLU A 419 -14.97 28.08 -28.87
CA GLU A 419 -15.03 26.63 -29.15
C GLU A 419 -14.29 25.77 -28.10
N ASN A 420 -13.53 26.38 -27.19
CA ASN A 420 -12.78 25.63 -26.18
C ASN A 420 -13.70 25.19 -25.02
N PRO A 421 -13.84 23.87 -24.75
CA PRO A 421 -14.73 23.38 -23.69
C PRO A 421 -14.35 23.89 -22.30
N LEU A 422 -13.06 24.10 -22.01
CA LEU A 422 -12.60 24.63 -20.73
C LEU A 422 -13.00 26.11 -20.56
N VAL A 423 -12.93 26.90 -21.63
CA VAL A 423 -13.38 28.31 -21.65
C VAL A 423 -14.89 28.37 -21.38
N GLN A 424 -15.68 27.56 -22.08
CA GLN A 424 -17.13 27.51 -21.90
C GLN A 424 -17.52 27.13 -20.48
N ILE A 425 -16.83 26.15 -19.88
CA ILE A 425 -17.07 25.73 -18.49
C ILE A 425 -16.72 26.86 -17.52
N ILE A 426 -15.54 27.49 -17.63
CA ILE A 426 -15.13 28.58 -16.74
C ILE A 426 -16.11 29.76 -16.83
N GLN A 427 -16.52 30.15 -18.03
CA GLN A 427 -17.52 31.20 -18.24
C GLN A 427 -18.87 30.84 -17.60
N ARG A 428 -19.33 29.59 -17.76
CA ARG A 428 -20.58 29.11 -17.16
C ARG A 428 -20.51 29.15 -15.63
N VAL A 429 -19.43 28.68 -15.02
CA VAL A 429 -19.23 28.72 -13.56
C VAL A 429 -19.22 30.17 -13.07
N LYS A 430 -18.49 31.07 -13.74
CA LYS A 430 -18.44 32.50 -13.39
C LYS A 430 -19.80 33.19 -13.51
N ARG A 431 -20.61 32.88 -14.54
CA ARG A 431 -21.97 33.41 -14.67
C ARG A 431 -22.87 32.98 -13.49
N ARG A 432 -22.74 31.72 -13.04
CA ARG A 432 -23.47 31.21 -11.86
C ARG A 432 -23.05 31.92 -10.57
N GLU A 433 -21.74 32.15 -10.36
CA GLU A 433 -21.22 32.89 -9.20
C GLU A 433 -21.78 34.32 -9.10
N VAL A 434 -22.01 34.97 -10.25
CA VAL A 434 -22.51 36.37 -10.33
C VAL A 434 -24.04 36.45 -10.32
N GLY A 435 -24.75 35.32 -10.25
CA GLY A 435 -26.22 35.29 -10.17
C GLY A 435 -26.93 35.55 -11.51
N LEU A 436 -26.22 35.45 -12.63
CA LEU A 436 -26.78 35.54 -13.98
C LEU A 436 -27.12 34.13 -14.46
N ALA A 437 -28.23 33.60 -13.98
CA ALA A 437 -28.88 32.46 -14.63
C ALA A 437 -29.59 32.99 -15.88
N GLU A 438 -29.16 32.55 -17.06
CA GLU A 438 -29.95 32.65 -18.30
C GLU A 438 -31.10 31.63 -18.27
#